data_AF-A0A3B8L587-F1
#
_entry.id   AF-A0A3B8L587-F1
#
_cell.length_a   1.000
_cell.length_b   1.000
_cell.length_c   1.000
_cell.angle_alpha   90.00
_cell.angle_beta   90.00
_cell.angle_gamma   90.00
#
_symmetry.space_group_name_H-M   'P 1'
#
loop_
_entity.id
_entity.type
_entity.pdbx_description
1 polymer ?
#
loop_
_entity_poly.entity_id
_entity_poly.type
_entity_poly.pdbx_seq_one_letter_code
_entity_poly.pdbx_strand_id
1 'polypeptide(L)'
;MSHSPLNLDQGSVDPRYRAGWSRITNLIETGGSWSGRERNCCYLNLGGDRPFADVSFASGFDFPDDARAVASVDWDHDGDLDLWVTNRTA
;
A
#
# COMPACT_ATOMS: atom_id res chain seq x y z
N MET A 1 -10.62 -22.44 1.23
CA MET A 1 -9.37 -21.83 1.73
C MET A 1 -8.37 -22.96 1.93
N SER A 2 -7.22 -22.96 1.27
CA SER A 2 -6.17 -23.96 1.53
C SER A 2 -5.39 -23.55 2.77
N HIS A 3 -5.28 -24.44 3.75
CA HIS A 3 -4.56 -24.16 5.00
C HIS A 3 -3.05 -24.21 4.80
N SER A 4 -2.32 -23.40 5.56
CA SER A 4 -0.86 -23.50 5.63
C SER A 4 -0.45 -24.87 6.18
N PRO A 5 0.58 -25.52 5.63
CA PRO A 5 1.10 -26.78 6.16
C PRO A 5 1.55 -26.58 7.60
N LEU A 6 1.06 -27.42 8.50
CA LEU A 6 1.40 -27.34 9.93
C LEU A 6 2.64 -28.16 10.30
N ASN A 7 3.04 -29.12 9.47
CA ASN A 7 4.23 -29.94 9.64
C ASN A 7 5.03 -29.97 8.33
N LEU A 8 6.29 -29.53 8.38
CA LEU A 8 7.19 -29.55 7.22
C LEU A 8 7.63 -30.97 6.82
N ASP A 9 7.47 -31.94 7.74
CA ASP A 9 7.91 -33.33 7.59
C ASP A 9 6.81 -34.27 7.03
N GLN A 10 5.59 -33.77 6.84
CA GLN A 10 4.45 -34.58 6.36
C GLN A 10 4.24 -34.44 4.85
N GLY A 11 4.84 -35.34 4.06
CA GLY A 11 4.44 -35.63 2.68
C GLY A 11 4.39 -34.44 1.71
N SER A 12 3.81 -34.65 0.52
CA SER A 12 3.69 -33.60 -0.50
C SER A 12 2.68 -32.53 -0.07
N VAL A 13 3.11 -31.27 0.02
CA VAL A 13 2.26 -30.10 0.27
C VAL A 13 1.05 -30.08 -0.66
N ASP A 14 -0.13 -29.73 -0.13
CA ASP A 14 -1.39 -29.59 -0.90
C ASP A 14 -1.17 -28.78 -2.19
N PRO A 15 -1.46 -29.35 -3.38
CA PRO A 15 -1.34 -28.65 -4.65
C PRO A 15 -2.07 -27.31 -4.70
N ARG A 16 -3.21 -27.16 -4.02
CA ARG A 16 -3.97 -25.90 -3.98
C ARG A 16 -3.23 -24.83 -3.20
N TYR A 17 -2.61 -25.20 -2.08
CA TYR A 17 -1.79 -24.30 -1.30
C TYR A 17 -0.57 -23.83 -2.11
N ARG A 18 0.15 -24.76 -2.75
CA ARG A 18 1.29 -24.41 -3.63
C ARG A 18 0.87 -23.48 -4.77
N ALA A 19 -0.25 -23.77 -5.43
CA ALA A 19 -0.76 -22.93 -6.51
C ALA A 19 -1.18 -21.54 -6.01
N GLY A 20 -1.85 -21.46 -4.85
CA GLY A 20 -2.17 -20.19 -4.20
C GLY A 20 -0.93 -19.40 -3.85
N TRP A 21 0.09 -20.06 -3.30
CA TRP A 21 1.32 -19.39 -2.92
C TRP A 21 2.07 -18.85 -4.14
N SER A 22 2.23 -19.67 -5.18
CA SER A 22 2.83 -19.25 -6.45
C SER A 22 2.13 -18.05 -7.08
N ARG A 23 0.79 -17.97 -6.99
CA ARG A 23 0.02 -16.80 -7.49
C ARG A 23 0.32 -15.53 -6.71
N ILE A 24 0.40 -15.60 -5.37
CA ILE A 24 0.73 -14.43 -4.55
C ILE A 24 2.18 -14.00 -4.78
N THR A 25 3.12 -14.94 -4.85
CA THR A 25 4.52 -14.63 -5.17
C THR A 25 4.64 -13.97 -6.54
N ASN A 26 3.97 -14.51 -7.55
CA ASN A 26 3.94 -13.91 -8.89
C ASN A 26 3.34 -12.49 -8.85
N LEU A 27 2.21 -12.29 -8.18
CA LEU A 27 1.63 -10.95 -7.97
C LEU A 27 2.63 -10.00 -7.32
N ILE A 28 3.41 -10.49 -6.33
CA ILE A 28 4.41 -9.66 -5.64
C ILE A 28 5.55 -9.28 -6.59
N GLU A 29 6.08 -10.24 -7.35
CA GLU A 29 7.22 -10.10 -8.26
C GLU A 29 6.88 -9.25 -9.49
N THR A 30 5.66 -9.34 -10.01
CA THR A 30 5.22 -8.55 -11.17
C THR A 30 4.70 -7.17 -10.80
N GLY A 31 4.92 -6.70 -9.57
CA GLY A 31 4.49 -5.36 -9.13
C GLY A 31 2.97 -5.21 -8.93
N GLY A 32 2.25 -6.31 -8.68
CA GLY A 32 0.83 -6.26 -8.38
C GLY A 32 0.54 -5.55 -7.05
N SER A 33 -0.58 -4.84 -7.03
CA SER A 33 -1.10 -4.14 -5.83
C SER A 33 -1.53 -5.14 -4.76
N TRP A 34 -1.15 -4.86 -3.53
CA TRP A 34 -1.60 -5.54 -2.31
C TRP A 34 -2.89 -4.92 -1.76
N SER A 35 -3.10 -3.64 -2.01
CA SER A 35 -4.26 -2.86 -1.54
C SER A 35 -5.42 -2.86 -2.55
N GLY A 36 -5.35 -3.66 -3.62
CA GLY A 36 -6.40 -3.69 -4.65
C GLY A 36 -6.57 -2.36 -5.40
N ARG A 37 -5.50 -1.55 -5.48
CA ARG A 37 -5.51 -0.18 -6.00
C ARG A 37 -6.45 0.76 -5.24
N GLU A 38 -6.64 0.51 -3.95
CA GLU A 38 -7.16 1.51 -3.03
C GLU A 38 -6.35 2.80 -3.17
N ARG A 39 -7.06 3.92 -3.23
CA ARG A 39 -6.46 5.22 -3.46
C ARG A 39 -5.85 5.76 -2.16
N ASN A 40 -4.71 6.41 -2.28
CA ASN A 40 -4.07 7.09 -1.18
C ASN A 40 -4.95 8.24 -0.65
N CYS A 41 -5.10 8.33 0.67
CA CYS A 41 -5.95 9.34 1.31
C CYS A 41 -5.12 10.45 1.98
N CYS A 42 -5.55 11.70 1.83
CA CYS A 42 -5.03 12.87 2.53
C CYS A 42 -6.17 13.59 3.26
N TYR A 43 -6.05 13.71 4.57
CA TYR A 43 -7.05 14.35 5.42
C TYR A 43 -6.52 15.66 5.99
N LEU A 44 -7.23 16.74 5.71
CA LEU A 44 -6.96 18.05 6.31
C LEU A 44 -7.65 18.14 7.67
N ASN A 45 -6.87 18.43 8.71
CA ASN A 45 -7.43 18.73 10.02
C ASN A 45 -8.08 20.12 9.99
N LEU A 46 -9.39 20.18 10.23
CA LEU A 46 -10.18 21.43 10.25
C LEU A 46 -10.36 22.00 11.66
N GLY A 47 -10.05 21.22 12.70
CA GLY A 47 -10.38 21.54 14.09
C GLY A 47 -11.88 21.49 14.41
N GLY A 48 -12.22 21.73 15.68
CA GLY A 48 -13.61 21.80 16.15
C GLY A 48 -14.39 20.47 16.06
N ASP A 49 -15.70 20.57 15.84
CA ASP A 49 -16.64 19.43 15.91
C ASP A 49 -16.58 18.49 14.70
N ARG A 50 -16.01 18.94 13.56
CA ARG A 50 -15.75 18.11 12.38
C ARG A 50 -14.25 18.08 12.12
N PRO A 51 -13.53 17.12 12.70
CA PRO A 51 -12.09 17.26 12.86
C PRO A 51 -11.31 17.09 11.55
N PHE A 52 -11.86 16.43 10.52
CA PHE A 52 -11.13 16.14 9.29
C PHE A 52 -12.01 16.26 8.04
N ALA A 53 -11.41 16.75 6.95
CA ALA A 53 -11.97 16.68 5.60
C ALA A 53 -11.04 15.89 4.69
N ASP A 54 -11.62 15.03 3.85
CA ASP A 54 -10.90 14.37 2.76
C ASP A 54 -10.56 15.40 1.68
N VAL A 55 -9.25 15.59 1.46
CA VAL A 55 -8.69 16.48 0.44
C VAL A 55 -7.78 15.71 -0.53
N SER A 56 -7.90 14.38 -0.61
CA SER A 56 -7.01 13.49 -1.37
C SER A 56 -6.87 13.93 -2.83
N PHE A 57 -8.00 14.20 -3.49
CA PHE A 57 -8.00 14.67 -4.87
C PHE A 57 -7.42 16.07 -5.02
N ALA A 58 -7.85 17.01 -4.16
CA ALA A 58 -7.44 18.41 -4.24
C ALA A 58 -5.96 18.64 -3.92
N SER A 59 -5.39 17.82 -3.04
CA SER A 59 -3.97 17.82 -2.67
C SER A 59 -3.08 17.08 -3.67
N GLY A 60 -3.66 16.36 -4.62
CA GLY A 60 -2.92 15.53 -5.58
C GLY A 60 -2.44 14.19 -5.02
N PHE A 61 -2.75 13.84 -3.77
CA PHE A 61 -2.36 12.56 -3.17
C PHE A 61 -3.20 11.36 -3.59
N ASP A 62 -4.27 11.54 -4.36
CA ASP A 62 -5.21 10.50 -4.81
C ASP A 62 -4.64 9.52 -5.85
N PHE A 63 -3.50 8.89 -5.54
CA PHE A 63 -2.84 7.90 -6.40
C PHE A 63 -3.42 6.50 -6.20
N PRO A 64 -3.66 5.72 -7.27
CA PRO A 64 -4.12 4.33 -7.20
C PRO A 64 -2.95 3.33 -7.00
N ASP A 65 -1.97 3.74 -6.19
CA ASP A 65 -0.70 3.06 -5.94
C ASP A 65 -0.56 2.67 -4.48
N ASP A 66 0.21 1.62 -4.23
CA ASP A 66 0.44 1.11 -2.89
C ASP A 66 1.50 1.94 -2.15
N ALA A 67 1.11 3.08 -1.57
CA ALA A 67 2.01 3.86 -0.72
C ALA A 67 2.46 3.07 0.52
N ARG A 68 3.72 3.26 0.91
CA ARG A 68 4.35 2.55 2.05
C ARG A 68 5.08 3.44 3.02
N ALA A 69 5.57 4.59 2.59
CA ALA A 69 6.15 5.58 3.50
C ALA A 69 5.99 7.00 2.94
N VAL A 70 6.00 7.95 3.86
CA VAL A 70 6.02 9.39 3.59
C VAL A 70 7.21 10.01 4.33
N ALA A 71 7.91 10.91 3.67
CA ALA A 71 8.96 11.74 4.27
C ALA A 71 8.68 13.20 3.96
N SER A 72 8.95 14.08 4.92
CA SER A 72 8.76 15.52 4.76
C SER A 72 10.11 16.25 4.70
N VAL A 73 10.29 17.12 3.72
CA VAL A 73 11.53 17.89 3.50
C VAL A 73 11.20 19.13 2.68
N ASP A 74 11.84 20.26 2.94
CA ASP A 74 11.83 21.42 2.04
C ASP A 74 12.87 21.13 0.94
N TRP A 75 12.42 20.60 -0.20
CA TRP A 75 13.29 20.04 -1.24
C TRP A 75 13.85 21.10 -2.18
N ASP A 76 13.07 22.13 -2.49
CA ASP A 76 13.46 23.20 -3.41
C ASP A 76 13.95 24.48 -2.70
N HIS A 77 13.94 24.48 -1.37
CA HIS A 77 14.43 25.55 -0.50
C HIS A 77 13.61 26.84 -0.59
N ASP A 78 12.31 26.74 -0.83
CA ASP A 78 11.39 27.89 -0.82
C ASP A 78 10.80 28.19 0.58
N GLY A 79 11.02 27.28 1.53
CA GLY A 79 10.56 27.39 2.92
C GLY A 79 9.22 26.71 3.20
N ASP A 80 8.53 26.22 2.18
CA ASP A 80 7.37 25.34 2.31
C ASP A 80 7.83 23.87 2.45
N LEU A 81 7.04 23.06 3.17
CA LEU A 81 7.40 21.66 3.42
C LEU A 81 6.84 20.75 2.32
N ASP A 82 7.71 20.06 1.59
CA ASP A 82 7.31 19.05 0.62
C ASP A 82 7.13 17.68 1.24
N LEU A 83 6.41 16.82 0.51
CA LEU A 83 6.15 15.44 0.88
C LEU A 83 6.61 14.50 -0.23
N TRP A 84 7.45 13.55 0.15
CA TRP A 84 7.90 12.44 -0.69
C TRP A 84 7.16 11.17 -0.29
N VAL A 85 6.58 10.48 -1.28
CA VAL A 85 5.87 9.21 -1.08
C VAL A 85 6.61 8.11 -1.82
N THR A 86 6.93 7.02 -1.12
CA THR A 86 7.37 5.79 -1.78
C THR A 86 6.19 4.86 -1.97
N ASN A 87 6.03 4.40 -3.20
CA ASN A 87 5.05 3.42 -3.59
C ASN A 87 5.74 2.10 -3.88
N ARG A 88 5.05 1.01 -3.55
CA ARG A 88 5.48 -0.34 -3.90
C ARG A 88 5.25 -0.65 -5.40
N THR A 89 4.22 -0.07 -5.99
CA THR A 89 3.70 -0.42 -7.32
C THR A 89 4.14 0.52 -8.43
N ALA A 90 4.91 1.57 -8.10
CA ALA A 90 5.39 2.59 -9.04
C ALA A 90 6.91 2.48 -9.26
#